data_AF-S5ZKR2-F1
#
_entry.id   AF-S5ZKR2-F1
#
_cell.length_a   1.000
_cell.length_b   1.000
_cell.length_c   1.000
_cell.angle_alpha   90.00
_cell.angle_beta   90.00
_cell.angle_gamma   90.00
#
_symmetry.space_group_name_H-M   'P 1'
#
loop_
_entity.id
_entity.type
_entity.pdbx_description
1 polymer ?
#
loop_
_entity_poly.entity_id
_entity_poly.type
_entity_poly.pdbx_seq_one_letter_code
_entity_poly.pdbx_strand_id
1 'polypeptide(L)'
;MRRKVRTVAVSEETYVLLSEFKQRTNCSTFEDAIRMAVELANRAMAMEVLEYVKNKDLSEEEKRVLAEVRGRLREESAWLRR
;
A
#
# COMPACT_ATOMS: atom_id res chain seq x y z
N MET A 1 22.63 -10.89 10.56
CA MET A 1 22.39 -11.27 9.15
C MET A 1 22.77 -10.10 8.25
N ARG A 2 23.66 -10.27 7.25
CA ARG A 2 23.96 -9.19 6.28
C ARG A 2 22.74 -9.00 5.37
N ARG A 3 22.12 -7.82 5.41
CA ARG A 3 21.00 -7.44 4.52
C ARG A 3 21.50 -7.51 3.07
N LYS A 4 20.80 -8.24 2.19
CA LYS A 4 21.08 -8.23 0.75
C LYS A 4 20.59 -6.90 0.17
N VAL A 5 21.51 -6.04 -0.25
CA VAL A 5 21.19 -4.79 -0.94
C VAL A 5 20.97 -5.09 -2.43
N ARG A 6 19.89 -4.54 -3.01
CA ARG A 6 19.63 -4.58 -4.45
C ARG A 6 19.56 -3.15 -4.96
N THR A 7 20.25 -2.89 -6.07
CA THR A 7 20.22 -1.60 -6.75
C THR A 7 19.18 -1.66 -7.86
N VAL A 8 18.37 -0.60 -7.99
CA VAL A 8 17.36 -0.45 -9.04
C VAL A 8 17.64 0.87 -9.75
N ALA A 9 17.71 0.85 -11.08
CA ALA A 9 17.78 2.05 -11.89
C ALA A 9 16.37 2.63 -12.07
N VAL A 10 16.25 3.95 -11.95
CA VAL A 10 15.00 4.70 -12.15
C VAL A 10 15.25 5.89 -13.05
N SER A 11 14.19 6.49 -13.61
CA SER A 11 14.32 7.76 -14.32
C SER A 11 14.77 8.87 -13.36
N GLU A 12 15.41 9.89 -13.90
CA GLU A 12 15.78 11.10 -13.15
C GLU A 12 14.56 11.73 -12.46
N GLU A 13 13.45 11.85 -13.18
CA GLU A 13 12.18 12.35 -12.63
C GLU A 13 11.73 11.54 -11.41
N THR A 14 11.75 10.21 -11.49
CA THR A 14 11.38 9.33 -10.37
C THR A 14 12.32 9.51 -9.19
N TYR A 15 13.62 9.68 -9.46
CA TYR A 15 14.62 9.92 -8.42
C TYR A 15 14.35 11.23 -7.68
N VAL A 16 14.08 12.32 -8.41
CA VAL A 16 13.77 13.64 -7.80
C VAL A 16 12.54 13.53 -6.90
N LEU A 17 11.44 12.97 -7.41
CA LEU A 17 10.21 12.79 -6.63
C LEU A 17 10.43 11.95 -5.37
N LEU A 18 11.18 10.85 -5.47
CA LEU A 18 11.50 10.01 -4.30
C LEU A 18 12.41 10.72 -3.30
N SER A 19 13.34 11.56 -3.78
CA SER A 19 14.24 12.34 -2.94
C SER A 19 13.47 13.40 -2.15
N GLU A 20 12.60 14.15 -2.82
CA GLU A 20 11.71 15.12 -2.18
C GLU A 20 10.77 14.45 -1.17
N PHE A 21 10.18 13.32 -1.55
CA PHE A 21 9.31 12.55 -0.65
C PHE A 21 10.08 12.12 0.60
N LYS A 22 11.26 11.52 0.44
CA LYS A 22 12.14 11.10 1.55
C LYS A 22 12.47 12.26 2.50
N GLN A 23 12.73 13.45 1.97
CA GLN A 23 12.99 14.66 2.78
C GLN A 23 11.74 15.07 3.56
N ARG A 24 10.58 15.14 2.90
CA ARG A 24 9.32 15.55 3.53
C ARG A 24 8.86 14.60 4.62
N THR A 25 9.15 13.31 4.49
CA THR A 25 8.77 12.28 5.47
C THR A 25 9.86 11.94 6.47
N ASN A 26 11.01 12.64 6.44
CA ASN A 26 12.17 12.37 7.29
C ASN A 26 12.64 10.90 7.24
N CYS A 27 12.49 10.23 6.10
CA CYS A 27 12.98 8.87 5.94
C CYS A 27 14.53 8.84 5.88
N SER A 28 15.13 7.91 6.63
CA SER A 28 16.58 7.75 6.68
C SER A 28 17.15 7.25 5.35
N THR A 29 16.49 6.26 4.72
CA THR A 29 16.92 5.66 3.46
C THR A 29 15.86 5.77 2.37
N PHE A 30 16.26 5.60 1.11
CA PHE A 30 15.31 5.46 -0.01
C PHE A 30 14.46 4.20 0.11
N GLU A 31 14.97 3.11 0.71
CA GLU A 31 14.17 1.91 0.98
C GLU A 31 13.01 2.22 1.93
N ASP A 32 13.27 2.98 2.99
CA ASP A 32 12.24 3.39 3.94
C ASP A 32 11.20 4.31 3.28
N ALA A 33 11.67 5.26 2.45
CA ALA A 33 10.81 6.15 1.69
C ALA A 33 9.91 5.37 0.72
N ILE A 34 10.46 4.40 -0.02
CA ILE A 34 9.69 3.54 -0.92
C ILE A 34 8.66 2.71 -0.15
N ARG A 35 9.06 2.09 0.96
CA ARG A 35 8.13 1.30 1.80
C ARG A 35 6.97 2.17 2.29
N MET A 36 7.27 3.36 2.79
CA MET A 36 6.26 4.32 3.25
C MET A 36 5.36 4.79 2.11
N ALA A 37 5.92 5.10 0.94
CA ALA A 37 5.14 5.52 -0.23
C ALA A 37 4.16 4.42 -0.66
N VAL A 38 4.60 3.16 -0.70
CA VAL A 38 3.73 2.01 -1.02
C VAL A 38 2.64 1.84 0.03
N GLU A 39 2.97 1.94 1.31
CA GLU A 39 1.97 1.87 2.39
C GLU A 39 0.91 2.97 2.28
N LEU A 40 1.32 4.21 1.98
CA LEU A 40 0.39 5.32 1.79
C LEU A 40 -0.47 5.15 0.54
N ALA A 41 0.10 4.69 -0.57
CA ALA A 41 -0.65 4.40 -1.79
C ALA A 41 -1.71 3.32 -1.55
N ASN A 42 -1.35 2.25 -0.84
CA ASN A 42 -2.30 1.20 -0.48
C ASN A 42 -3.44 1.73 0.41
N ARG A 43 -3.13 2.62 1.36
CA ARG A 43 -4.15 3.27 2.20
C ARG A 43 -5.06 4.20 1.39
N ALA A 44 -4.49 4.99 0.48
CA ALA A 44 -5.25 5.87 -0.40
C ALA A 44 -6.23 5.07 -1.28
N MET A 45 -5.73 4.01 -1.92
CA MET A 45 -6.55 3.10 -2.72
C MET A 45 -7.66 2.43 -1.87
N ALA A 46 -7.34 1.99 -0.65
CA ALA A 46 -8.35 1.44 0.25
C ALA A 46 -9.45 2.45 0.60
N MET A 47 -9.10 3.73 0.80
CA MET A 47 -10.09 4.78 1.06
C MET A 47 -11.00 5.01 -0.15
N GLU A 48 -10.44 5.10 -1.35
CA GLU A 48 -11.22 5.24 -2.59
C GLU A 48 -12.19 4.07 -2.79
N VAL A 49 -11.72 2.84 -2.55
CA VAL A 49 -12.57 1.64 -2.63
C VAL A 49 -13.68 1.67 -1.58
N LEU A 50 -13.39 2.08 -0.35
CA LEU A 50 -14.40 2.21 0.71
C LEU A 50 -15.44 3.27 0.36
N GLU A 51 -15.01 4.39 -0.21
CA GLU A 51 -15.90 5.46 -0.66
C GLU A 51 -16.80 5.00 -1.81
N TYR A 52 -16.23 4.29 -2.79
CA TYR A 52 -16.98 3.67 -3.88
C TYR A 52 -18.07 2.72 -3.36
N VAL A 53 -17.69 1.84 -2.43
CA VAL A 53 -18.62 0.88 -1.81
C VAL A 53 -19.71 1.57 -1.00
N LYS A 54 -19.39 2.67 -0.31
CA LYS A 54 -20.36 3.40 0.53
C LYS A 54 -21.41 4.13 -0.30
N ASN A 55 -21.03 4.63 -1.47
CA ASN A 55 -21.87 5.51 -2.28
C ASN A 55 -22.65 4.76 -3.38
N LYS A 56 -22.44 3.45 -3.54
CA LYS A 56 -23.02 2.66 -4.63
C LYS A 56 -23.93 1.55 -4.09
N ASP A 57 -25.04 1.33 -4.77
CA ASP A 57 -25.82 0.11 -4.58
C ASP A 57 -25.12 -1.04 -5.30
N LEU A 58 -24.44 -1.88 -4.52
CA LEU A 58 -23.58 -2.93 -5.05
C LEU A 58 -24.43 -4.05 -5.67
N SER A 59 -23.98 -4.56 -6.82
CA SER A 59 -24.52 -5.80 -7.39
C SER A 59 -24.22 -7.00 -6.49
N GLU A 60 -24.97 -8.08 -6.67
CA GLU A 60 -24.76 -9.32 -5.91
C GLU A 60 -23.35 -9.92 -6.12
N GLU A 61 -22.77 -9.75 -7.32
CA GLU A 61 -21.40 -10.19 -7.60
C GLU A 61 -20.37 -9.33 -6.84
N GLU A 62 -20.53 -8.00 -6.83
CA GLU A 62 -19.65 -7.11 -6.07
C GLU A 62 -19.73 -7.39 -4.55
N LYS A 63 -20.94 -7.67 -4.03
CA LYS A 63 -21.14 -8.09 -2.63
C LYS A 63 -20.41 -9.40 -2.33
N ARG A 64 -20.46 -10.37 -3.24
CA ARG A 64 -19.77 -11.66 -3.09
C ARG A 64 -18.25 -11.49 -3.06
N VAL A 65 -17.68 -10.73 -3.99
CA VAL A 65 -16.25 -10.42 -4.04
C VAL A 65 -15.81 -9.71 -2.75
N LEU A 66 -16.58 -8.74 -2.27
CA LEU A 66 -16.29 -8.05 -1.01
C LEU A 66 -16.33 -8.99 0.20
N ALA A 67 -17.25 -9.95 0.23
CA ALA A 67 -17.31 -10.94 1.30
C ALA A 67 -16.07 -11.85 1.32
N GLU A 68 -15.60 -12.30 0.15
CA GLU A 68 -14.39 -13.10 0.03
C GLU A 68 -13.15 -12.32 0.48
N VAL A 69 -13.02 -11.06 0.03
CA VAL A 69 -11.91 -10.18 0.44
C VAL A 69 -11.91 -9.96 1.96
N ARG A 70 -13.08 -9.70 2.57
CA ARG A 70 -13.18 -9.59 4.04
C ARG A 70 -12.78 -10.88 4.75
N GLY A 71 -13.11 -12.04 4.20
CA GLY A 71 -12.70 -13.35 4.73
C GLY A 71 -11.19 -13.48 4.79
N ARG A 72 -10.52 -13.25 3.65
CA ARG A 72 -9.05 -13.33 3.55
C ARG A 72 -8.34 -12.34 4.48
N LEU A 73 -8.82 -11.10 4.55
CA LEU A 73 -8.25 -10.08 5.44
C LEU A 73 -8.37 -10.45 6.93
N ARG A 74 -9.47 -11.12 7.33
CA ARG A 74 -9.64 -11.61 8.70
C ARG A 74 -8.67 -12.74 9.02
N GLU A 75 -8.43 -13.64 8.09
CA GLU A 75 -7.45 -14.73 8.24
C GLU A 75 -6.04 -14.18 8.39
N GLU A 76 -5.61 -13.27 7.51
CA GLU A 76 -4.30 -12.62 7.61
C GLU A 76 -4.14 -11.83 8.92
N SER A 77 -5.19 -11.11 9.34
CA SER A 77 -5.19 -10.38 10.61
C SER A 77 -5.16 -11.28 11.86
N ALA A 78 -5.62 -12.53 11.74
CA ALA A 78 -5.51 -13.53 12.79
C ALA A 78 -4.10 -14.15 12.83
N TRP A 79 -3.48 -14.31 11.65
CA TRP A 79 -2.10 -14.76 11.52
C TRP A 79 -1.09 -13.76 12.07
N LEU A 80 -1.29 -12.45 11.83
CA LEU A 80 -0.42 -11.38 12.36
C LEU A 80 -0.50 -11.19 13.88
N ARG A 81 -1.48 -11.82 14.55
CA ARG A 81 -1.68 -11.75 16.02
C ARG A 81 -1.12 -12.96 16.78
N ARG A 82 -0.55 -13.95 16.10
CA ARG A 82 0.18 -15.08 16.70
C ARG A 82 1.68 -14.86 16.59
#